data_AF-A0A3S9QMW1-F1
#
_entry.id   AF-A0A3S9QMW1-F1
#
_cell.length_a   1.000
_cell.length_b   1.000
_cell.length_c   1.000
_cell.angle_alpha   90.00
_cell.angle_beta   90.00
_cell.angle_gamma   90.00
#
_symmetry.space_group_name_H-M   'P 1'
#
loop_
_entity.id
_entity.type
_entity.pdbx_description
1 polymer ?
#
loop_
_entity_poly.entity_id
_entity_poly.type
_entity_poly.pdbx_seq_one_letter_code
_entity_poly.pdbx_strand_id
1 'polypeptide(L)'
;MGSAERQRELCRLANPMPARFAISARSRACNMSEIDIDVRRFAKLLAKLDAHLPISDAMEHADPQKNGRWWSSQREHMSSWFASQATTGSGAYTRQEPNLSAKTTYNRLQSPEGLIWIAEALGADTALVQRVADEALTIPRCSRSAFIRSHLPWELIVQLAKSRQGRCHRPLRALWQSCREYAKSNQYH
;
A
#
# COMPACT_ATOMS: atom_id res chain seq x y z
N MET A 1 -13.00 45.05 -37.22
CA MET A 1 -13.14 43.57 -37.29
C MET A 1 -12.54 42.99 -36.02
N GLY A 2 -13.35 42.23 -35.28
CA GLY A 2 -13.24 42.06 -33.84
C GLY A 2 -12.31 40.93 -33.39
N SER A 3 -11.84 41.05 -32.14
CA SER A 3 -10.90 40.14 -31.46
C SER A 3 -11.27 38.65 -31.51
N ALA A 4 -12.52 38.30 -31.83
CA ALA A 4 -13.00 36.93 -31.96
C ALA A 4 -12.46 36.18 -33.18
N GLU A 5 -11.95 36.88 -34.20
CA GLU A 5 -11.47 36.27 -35.45
C GLU A 5 -9.98 35.89 -35.39
N ARG A 6 -9.18 36.62 -34.59
CA ARG A 6 -7.78 36.26 -34.27
C ARG A 6 -7.67 35.01 -33.38
N GLN A 7 -8.67 34.76 -32.53
CA GLN A 7 -8.69 33.56 -31.67
C GLN A 7 -8.99 32.27 -32.48
N ARG A 8 -9.61 32.37 -33.65
CA ARG A 8 -9.99 31.22 -34.50
C ARG A 8 -8.86 30.71 -35.38
N GLU A 9 -7.86 31.55 -35.67
CA GLU A 9 -6.72 31.21 -36.54
C GLU A 9 -5.57 30.55 -35.78
N LEU A 10 -5.38 30.88 -34.49
CA LEU A 10 -4.46 30.15 -33.61
C LEU A 10 -4.91 28.71 -33.31
N CYS A 11 -6.20 28.40 -33.49
CA CYS A 11 -6.74 27.04 -33.33
C CYS A 11 -6.64 26.16 -34.60
N ARG A 12 -6.05 26.63 -35.71
CA ARG A 12 -5.95 25.87 -36.98
C ARG A 12 -4.56 25.41 -37.40
N LEU A 13 -3.50 25.70 -36.61
CA LEU A 13 -2.12 25.33 -36.96
C LEU A 13 -1.37 24.50 -35.90
N ALA A 14 -2.08 23.75 -35.06
CA ALA A 14 -1.47 22.68 -34.26
C ALA A 14 -2.00 21.32 -34.77
N ASN A 15 -1.22 20.70 -35.66
CA ASN A 15 -1.42 19.34 -36.14
C ASN A 15 -1.50 18.31 -34.98
N PRO A 16 -2.25 17.22 -35.15
CA PRO A 16 -2.47 16.21 -34.11
C PRO A 16 -1.20 15.37 -33.86
N MET A 17 -0.80 15.29 -32.59
CA MET A 17 0.23 14.36 -32.12
C MET A 17 -0.25 12.90 -32.23
N PRO A 18 0.64 11.96 -32.56
CA PRO A 18 0.30 10.56 -32.83
C PRO A 18 -0.20 9.81 -31.58
N ALA A 19 -1.29 9.08 -31.78
CA ALA A 19 -1.95 8.22 -30.80
C ALA A 19 -1.08 7.01 -30.42
N ARG A 20 -0.16 7.13 -29.44
CA ARG A 20 0.49 5.96 -28.79
C ARG A 20 0.64 6.03 -27.27
N PHE A 21 0.24 7.11 -26.60
CA PHE A 21 0.28 7.18 -25.12
C PHE A 21 -0.95 7.87 -24.51
N ALA A 22 -2.14 7.63 -25.07
CA ALA A 22 -3.38 7.88 -24.35
C ALA A 22 -3.66 6.67 -23.45
N ILE A 23 -3.14 6.68 -22.22
CA ILE A 23 -3.63 5.77 -21.19
C ILE A 23 -5.10 6.12 -21.00
N SER A 24 -5.96 5.24 -21.52
CA SER A 24 -7.41 5.36 -21.45
C SER A 24 -7.83 5.65 -20.02
N ALA A 25 -8.32 6.86 -19.78
CA ALA A 25 -9.11 7.22 -18.62
C ALA A 25 -10.50 6.54 -18.69
N ARG A 26 -10.52 5.22 -18.90
CA ARG A 26 -11.65 4.38 -18.51
C ARG A 26 -11.56 4.23 -17.00
N SER A 27 -12.16 5.22 -16.34
CA SER A 27 -12.69 5.14 -15.00
C SER A 27 -13.34 3.78 -14.76
N ARG A 28 -12.57 2.82 -14.25
CA ARG A 28 -13.12 1.88 -13.29
C ARG A 28 -13.28 2.68 -12.02
N ALA A 29 -14.47 3.23 -11.83
CA ALA A 29 -15.05 3.23 -10.50
C ALA A 29 -15.14 1.75 -10.09
N CYS A 30 -14.03 1.17 -9.63
CA CYS A 30 -14.03 -0.15 -9.03
C CYS A 30 -14.97 -0.06 -7.84
N ASN A 31 -16.03 -0.84 -7.91
CA ASN A 31 -17.12 -0.92 -6.96
C ASN A 31 -16.54 -0.91 -5.53
N MET A 32 -16.85 0.11 -4.72
CA MET A 32 -16.21 0.30 -3.41
C MET A 32 -16.48 -0.85 -2.42
N SER A 33 -17.45 -1.71 -2.71
CA SER A 33 -17.81 -2.92 -1.96
C SER A 33 -16.97 -4.16 -2.31
N GLU A 34 -16.23 -4.19 -3.44
CA GLU A 34 -15.35 -5.32 -3.81
C GLU A 34 -13.92 -5.19 -3.25
N ILE A 35 -13.65 -4.10 -2.54
CA ILE A 35 -12.31 -3.71 -2.07
C ILE A 35 -12.11 -4.03 -0.59
N ASP A 36 -13.12 -4.54 0.12
CA ASP A 36 -12.94 -4.92 1.51
C ASP A 36 -12.46 -6.38 1.65
N ILE A 37 -11.69 -6.63 2.71
CA ILE A 37 -11.22 -7.95 3.09
C ILE A 37 -11.66 -8.17 4.53
N ASP A 38 -12.13 -9.38 4.84
CA ASP A 38 -12.40 -9.76 6.23
C ASP A 38 -11.16 -9.53 7.10
N VAL A 39 -11.37 -8.85 8.23
CA VAL A 39 -10.28 -8.41 9.10
C VAL A 39 -9.46 -9.58 9.65
N ARG A 40 -10.08 -10.74 9.89
CA ARG A 40 -9.38 -11.96 10.37
C ARG A 40 -8.53 -12.54 9.25
N ARG A 41 -9.03 -12.56 8.01
CA ARG A 41 -8.26 -13.00 6.85
C ARG A 41 -7.06 -12.09 6.60
N PHE A 42 -7.24 -10.78 6.75
CA PHE A 42 -6.13 -9.83 6.61
C PHE A 42 -5.11 -9.98 7.75
N ALA A 43 -5.55 -10.12 9.00
CA ALA A 43 -4.66 -10.39 10.14
C ALA A 43 -3.80 -11.65 9.93
N LYS A 44 -4.41 -12.74 9.46
CA LYS A 44 -3.70 -13.99 9.12
C LYS A 44 -2.70 -13.82 7.97
N LEU A 45 -2.97 -12.92 7.03
CA LEU A 45 -2.02 -12.58 5.97
C LEU A 45 -0.82 -11.84 6.56
N LEU A 46 -1.06 -10.79 7.35
CA LEU A 46 -0.01 -9.98 7.98
C LEU A 46 0.90 -10.82 8.89
N ALA A 47 0.33 -11.77 9.64
CA ALA A 47 1.08 -12.66 10.52
C ALA A 47 2.12 -13.53 9.79
N LYS A 48 1.98 -13.72 8.46
CA LYS A 48 2.91 -14.50 7.63
C LYS A 48 4.00 -13.65 6.97
N LEU A 49 3.95 -12.33 7.11
CA LEU A 49 4.93 -11.43 6.53
C LEU A 49 6.17 -11.33 7.43
N ASP A 50 7.23 -10.73 6.88
CA ASP A 50 8.48 -10.52 7.60
C ASP A 50 8.29 -9.51 8.72
N ALA A 51 8.91 -9.79 9.87
CA ALA A 51 8.75 -8.99 11.08
C ALA A 51 9.58 -7.69 11.05
N HIS A 52 10.70 -7.72 10.36
CA HIS A 52 11.70 -6.67 10.28
C HIS A 52 11.92 -6.28 8.83
N LEU A 53 11.75 -5.00 8.53
CA LEU A 53 11.93 -4.46 7.20
C LEU A 53 12.72 -3.16 7.29
N PRO A 54 13.62 -2.89 6.33
CA PRO A 54 14.59 -1.81 6.46
C PRO A 54 13.95 -0.43 6.61
N ILE A 55 12.84 -0.13 5.91
CA ILE A 55 12.24 1.20 5.95
C ILE A 55 11.40 1.38 7.21
N SER A 56 10.52 0.42 7.52
CA SER A 56 9.68 0.50 8.72
C SER A 56 10.50 0.50 10.01
N ASP A 57 11.56 -0.30 10.08
CA ASP A 57 12.42 -0.38 11.27
C ASP A 57 13.22 0.92 11.42
N ALA A 58 13.69 1.51 10.33
CA ALA A 58 14.36 2.81 10.35
C ALA A 58 13.42 3.93 10.84
N MET A 59 12.17 3.95 10.35
CA MET A 59 11.18 4.93 10.79
C MET A 59 10.84 4.78 12.28
N GLU A 60 10.64 3.54 12.74
CA GLU A 60 10.37 3.26 14.15
C GLU A 60 11.56 3.61 15.04
N HIS A 61 12.80 3.37 14.58
CA HIS A 61 13.99 3.75 15.33
C HIS A 61 14.15 5.28 15.42
N ALA A 62 13.77 6.01 14.37
CA ALA A 62 13.86 7.47 14.34
C ALA A 62 12.86 8.17 15.27
N ASP A 63 11.64 7.67 15.40
CA ASP A 63 10.64 8.19 16.36
C ASP A 63 9.81 7.05 16.97
N PRO A 64 10.34 6.33 17.97
CA PRO A 64 9.67 5.19 18.55
C PRO A 64 8.41 5.59 19.31
N GLN A 65 7.44 4.68 19.36
CA GLN A 65 6.26 4.88 20.19
C GLN A 65 6.65 5.02 21.67
N LYS A 66 6.32 6.18 22.26
CA LYS A 66 6.77 6.57 23.60
C LYS A 66 6.09 5.80 24.74
N ASN A 67 4.80 5.46 24.58
CA ASN A 67 3.99 4.87 25.66
C ASN A 67 3.19 3.67 25.15
N GLY A 68 2.92 2.68 26.02
CA GLY A 68 1.97 1.61 25.74
C GLY A 68 2.42 0.58 24.70
N ARG A 69 3.74 0.46 24.46
CA ARG A 69 4.32 -0.57 23.59
C ARG A 69 4.34 -1.92 24.32
N TRP A 70 3.48 -2.83 23.89
CA TRP A 70 3.41 -4.20 24.43
C TRP A 70 3.92 -5.27 23.45
N TRP A 71 4.23 -4.88 22.21
CA TRP A 71 4.68 -5.77 21.14
C TRP A 71 6.19 -5.70 20.91
N SER A 72 6.73 -6.81 20.42
CA SER A 72 8.15 -6.98 20.05
C SER A 72 8.46 -6.56 18.61
N SER A 73 7.47 -6.65 17.71
CA SER A 73 7.63 -6.34 16.28
C SER A 73 6.39 -5.68 15.68
N GLN A 74 6.54 -4.93 14.59
CA GLN A 74 5.41 -4.34 13.89
C GLN A 74 4.46 -5.39 13.33
N ARG A 75 4.96 -6.56 12.93
CA ARG A 75 4.13 -7.70 12.56
C ARG A 75 3.21 -8.15 13.69
N GLU A 76 3.74 -8.32 14.89
CA GLU A 76 2.94 -8.70 16.07
C GLU A 76 1.90 -7.64 16.39
N HIS A 77 2.32 -6.37 16.38
CA HIS A 77 1.44 -5.23 16.59
C HIS A 77 0.26 -5.22 15.60
N MET A 78 0.56 -5.24 14.30
CA MET A 78 -0.45 -5.11 13.25
C MET A 78 -1.35 -6.35 13.18
N SER A 79 -0.77 -7.55 13.21
CA SER A 79 -1.58 -8.78 13.17
C SER A 79 -2.54 -8.88 14.35
N SER A 80 -2.09 -8.53 15.57
CA SER A 80 -2.93 -8.55 16.77
C SER A 80 -3.98 -7.43 16.75
N TRP A 81 -3.62 -6.23 16.28
CA TRP A 81 -4.55 -5.11 16.14
C TRP A 81 -5.70 -5.44 15.20
N PHE A 82 -5.42 -6.03 14.04
CA PHE A 82 -6.46 -6.43 13.09
C PHE A 82 -7.28 -7.62 13.62
N ALA A 83 -6.65 -8.60 14.27
CA ALA A 83 -7.37 -9.73 14.87
C ALA A 83 -8.35 -9.28 15.97
N SER A 84 -7.99 -8.27 16.77
CA SER A 84 -8.83 -7.76 17.86
C SER A 84 -10.05 -6.98 17.38
N GLN A 85 -10.08 -6.49 16.14
CA GLN A 85 -11.27 -5.80 15.61
C GLN A 85 -12.45 -6.73 15.40
N ALA A 86 -12.19 -8.02 15.20
CA ALA A 86 -13.21 -9.03 15.01
C ALA A 86 -13.89 -9.46 16.32
N THR A 87 -13.53 -8.84 17.45
CA THR A 87 -14.20 -8.98 18.74
C THR A 87 -14.90 -7.67 19.11
N THR A 88 -15.71 -7.71 20.17
CA THR A 88 -16.30 -6.51 20.76
C THR A 88 -15.28 -5.67 21.55
N GLY A 89 -13.99 -6.05 21.54
CA GLY A 89 -12.93 -5.37 22.28
C GLY A 89 -13.07 -5.53 23.81
N SER A 90 -12.19 -4.83 24.54
CA SER A 90 -12.24 -4.73 26.00
C SER A 90 -11.64 -3.40 26.46
N GLY A 91 -12.01 -2.93 27.65
CA GLY A 91 -11.55 -1.66 28.21
C GLY A 91 -11.98 -0.45 27.36
N ALA A 92 -11.05 0.49 27.12
CA ALA A 92 -11.29 1.71 26.34
C ALA A 92 -11.68 1.47 24.86
N TYR A 93 -11.54 0.23 24.38
CA TYR A 93 -11.82 -0.16 23.00
C TYR A 93 -13.04 -1.07 22.85
N THR A 94 -13.93 -1.09 23.85
CA THR A 94 -15.19 -1.84 23.82
C THR A 94 -16.14 -1.29 22.75
N ARG A 95 -16.83 -2.17 22.02
CA ARG A 95 -17.72 -1.87 20.89
C ARG A 95 -19.00 -2.70 21.01
N GLN A 96 -20.12 -2.15 20.53
CA GLN A 96 -21.38 -2.90 20.47
C GLN A 96 -21.34 -4.01 19.41
N GLU A 97 -20.72 -3.73 18.26
CA GLU A 97 -20.58 -4.68 17.16
C GLU A 97 -19.11 -4.88 16.77
N PRO A 98 -18.70 -6.13 16.48
CA PRO A 98 -17.38 -6.40 15.90
C PRO A 98 -17.18 -5.73 14.55
N ASN A 99 -15.99 -5.19 14.30
CA ASN A 99 -15.63 -4.65 13.00
C ASN A 99 -14.97 -5.73 12.14
N LEU A 100 -15.70 -6.25 11.16
CA LEU A 100 -15.18 -7.26 10.22
C LEU A 100 -14.46 -6.65 9.01
N SER A 101 -14.46 -5.32 8.87
CA SER A 101 -13.87 -4.59 7.75
C SER A 101 -12.39 -4.27 8.00
N ALA A 102 -11.51 -4.85 7.18
CA ALA A 102 -10.09 -4.49 7.19
C ALA A 102 -9.88 -3.04 6.69
N LYS A 103 -10.69 -2.58 5.72
CA LYS A 103 -10.66 -1.19 5.24
C LYS A 103 -10.92 -0.20 6.38
N THR A 104 -11.96 -0.44 7.15
CA THR A 104 -12.33 0.41 8.30
C THR A 104 -11.24 0.40 9.37
N THR A 105 -10.64 -0.77 9.61
CA THR A 105 -9.54 -0.93 10.56
C THR A 105 -8.31 -0.13 10.13
N TYR A 106 -7.92 -0.23 8.86
CA TYR A 106 -6.79 0.49 8.29
C TYR A 106 -6.97 2.01 8.41
N ASN A 107 -8.16 2.52 8.07
CA ASN A 107 -8.44 3.96 8.11
C ASN A 107 -8.47 4.54 9.54
N ARG A 108 -8.72 3.70 10.56
CA ARG A 108 -8.72 4.10 11.97
C ARG A 108 -7.36 3.93 12.65
N LEU A 109 -6.38 3.33 11.99
CA LEU A 109 -5.06 3.09 12.56
C LEU A 109 -4.31 4.42 12.77
N GLN A 110 -3.84 4.64 13.99
CA GLN A 110 -3.07 5.83 14.41
C GLN A 110 -1.60 5.53 14.68
N SER A 111 -1.08 4.40 14.16
CA SER A 111 0.35 4.09 14.18
C SER A 111 0.94 4.37 12.79
N PRO A 112 1.71 5.46 12.63
CA PRO A 112 2.35 5.76 11.35
C PRO A 112 3.37 4.69 10.93
N GLU A 113 4.13 4.14 11.89
CA GLU A 113 5.12 3.09 11.64
C GLU A 113 4.45 1.79 11.16
N GLY A 114 3.32 1.43 11.77
CA GLY A 114 2.53 0.28 11.34
C GLY A 114 1.95 0.41 9.93
N LEU A 115 1.57 1.63 9.51
CA LEU A 115 1.08 1.89 8.15
C LEU A 115 2.19 1.68 7.10
N ILE A 116 3.40 2.19 7.37
CA ILE A 116 4.57 1.97 6.52
C ILE A 116 4.93 0.49 6.47
N TRP A 117 4.98 -0.19 7.62
CA TRP A 117 5.26 -1.62 7.67
C TRP A 117 4.25 -2.44 6.85
N ILE A 118 2.94 -2.15 6.93
CA ILE A 118 1.94 -2.87 6.12
C ILE A 118 2.24 -2.73 4.62
N ALA A 119 2.54 -1.52 4.15
CA ALA A 119 2.82 -1.28 2.75
C ALA A 119 4.11 -1.97 2.28
N GLU A 120 5.19 -1.83 3.05
CA GLU A 120 6.48 -2.46 2.76
C GLU A 120 6.37 -3.99 2.77
N ALA A 121 5.75 -4.57 3.80
CA ALA A 121 5.59 -6.00 3.97
C ALA A 121 4.76 -6.65 2.84
N LEU A 122 3.79 -5.91 2.31
CA LEU A 122 2.98 -6.34 1.18
C LEU A 122 3.70 -6.21 -0.16
N GLY A 123 4.85 -5.54 -0.20
CA GLY A 123 5.68 -5.35 -1.39
C GLY A 123 5.24 -4.16 -2.24
N ALA A 124 4.85 -3.05 -1.61
CA ALA A 124 4.71 -1.77 -2.29
C ALA A 124 6.07 -1.30 -2.87
N ASP A 125 6.02 -0.35 -3.80
CA ASP A 125 7.23 0.24 -4.36
C ASP A 125 8.12 0.84 -3.27
N THR A 126 9.32 0.27 -3.10
CA THR A 126 10.29 0.65 -2.08
C THR A 126 10.65 2.13 -2.16
N ALA A 127 10.76 2.70 -3.37
CA ALA A 127 11.10 4.12 -3.54
C ALA A 127 9.97 5.04 -3.06
N LEU A 128 8.71 4.66 -3.31
CA LEU A 128 7.55 5.36 -2.79
C LEU A 128 7.47 5.26 -1.26
N VAL A 129 7.62 4.05 -0.72
CA VAL A 129 7.52 3.82 0.73
C VAL A 129 8.61 4.59 1.48
N GLN A 130 9.85 4.57 1.00
CA GLN A 130 10.97 5.31 1.59
C GLN A 130 10.69 6.81 1.61
N ARG A 131 10.29 7.37 0.46
CA ARG A 131 9.97 8.80 0.34
C ARG A 131 8.87 9.21 1.33
N VAL A 132 7.79 8.44 1.39
CA VAL A 132 6.67 8.74 2.29
C VAL A 132 7.08 8.62 3.76
N ALA A 133 7.94 7.64 4.11
CA ALA A 133 8.46 7.51 5.47
C ALA A 133 9.32 8.72 5.86
N ASP A 134 10.24 9.14 4.99
CA ASP A 134 11.11 10.29 5.22
C ASP A 134 10.32 11.59 5.36
N GLU A 135 9.37 11.84 4.45
CA GLU A 135 8.48 13.00 4.51
C GLU A 135 7.61 12.98 5.77
N ALA A 136 7.08 11.80 6.14
CA ALA A 136 6.26 11.66 7.35
C ALA A 136 7.04 12.01 8.61
N LEU A 137 8.33 11.71 8.71
CA LEU A 137 9.14 12.07 9.89
C LEU A 137 9.24 13.59 10.10
N THR A 138 9.14 14.40 9.03
CA THR A 138 9.15 15.86 9.11
C THR A 138 7.82 16.46 9.62
N ILE A 139 6.74 15.68 9.59
CA ILE A 139 5.38 16.10 9.96
C ILE A 139 5.12 15.80 11.46
N PRO A 140 4.31 16.61 12.16
CA PRO A 140 3.88 16.31 13.53
C PRO A 140 3.22 14.93 13.64
N ARG A 141 3.56 14.17 14.69
CA ARG A 141 3.15 12.76 14.88
C ARG A 141 1.64 12.51 14.73
N CYS A 142 0.80 13.43 15.20
CA CYS A 142 -0.66 13.33 15.11
C CYS A 142 -1.20 13.38 13.66
N SER A 143 -0.48 14.03 12.74
CA SER A 143 -0.88 14.17 11.34
C SER A 143 -0.23 13.14 10.42
N ARG A 144 0.83 12.45 10.87
CA ARG A 144 1.58 11.47 10.07
C ARG A 144 0.71 10.37 9.50
N SER A 145 -0.16 9.77 10.31
CA SER A 145 -1.02 8.67 9.82
C SER A 145 -2.00 9.13 8.73
N ALA A 146 -2.47 10.38 8.78
CA ALA A 146 -3.33 10.94 7.73
C ALA A 146 -2.54 11.17 6.43
N PHE A 147 -1.34 11.75 6.56
CA PHE A 147 -0.41 11.94 5.45
C PHE A 147 0.00 10.62 4.79
N ILE A 148 0.40 9.62 5.57
CA ILE A 148 0.77 8.31 5.03
C ILE A 148 -0.40 7.70 4.26
N ARG A 149 -1.63 7.80 4.78
CA ARG A 149 -2.83 7.28 4.10
C ARG A 149 -3.17 8.01 2.80
N SER A 150 -2.79 9.27 2.60
CA SER A 150 -3.00 9.95 1.32
C SER A 150 -2.08 9.43 0.22
N HIS A 151 -0.89 8.93 0.58
CA HIS A 151 0.06 8.33 -0.37
C HIS A 151 -0.06 6.81 -0.48
N LEU A 152 -0.48 6.15 0.60
CA LEU A 152 -0.68 4.70 0.71
C LEU A 152 -2.15 4.42 1.05
N PRO A 153 -3.08 4.64 0.11
CA PRO A 153 -4.50 4.42 0.33
C PRO A 153 -4.82 2.92 0.43
N TRP A 154 -5.94 2.58 1.06
CA TRP A 154 -6.38 1.18 1.21
C TRP A 154 -6.48 0.44 -0.13
N GLU A 155 -6.87 1.15 -1.18
CA GLU A 155 -7.01 0.65 -2.55
C GLU A 155 -5.68 0.11 -3.11
N LEU A 156 -4.54 0.66 -2.70
CA LEU A 156 -3.22 0.13 -3.04
C LEU A 156 -2.93 -1.13 -2.21
N ILE A 157 -3.15 -1.05 -0.90
CA ILE A 157 -2.87 -2.13 0.06
C ILE A 157 -3.63 -3.41 -0.27
N VAL A 158 -4.93 -3.30 -0.54
CA VAL A 158 -5.78 -4.44 -0.93
C VAL A 158 -5.34 -5.06 -2.26
N GLN A 159 -4.89 -4.27 -3.23
CA GLN A 159 -4.38 -4.79 -4.50
C GLN A 159 -3.10 -5.61 -4.28
N LEU A 160 -2.18 -5.12 -3.45
CA LEU A 160 -0.96 -5.85 -3.09
C LEU A 160 -1.30 -7.15 -2.33
N ALA A 161 -2.22 -7.08 -1.38
CA ALA A 161 -2.70 -8.24 -0.62
C ALA A 161 -3.33 -9.30 -1.52
N LYS A 162 -4.24 -8.91 -2.43
CA LYS A 162 -4.86 -9.81 -3.41
C LYS A 162 -3.83 -10.42 -4.36
N SER A 163 -2.89 -9.62 -4.87
CA SER A 163 -1.81 -10.09 -5.75
C SER A 163 -0.92 -11.13 -5.08
N ARG A 164 -0.64 -10.97 -3.79
CA ARG A 164 0.13 -11.95 -3.00
C ARG A 164 -0.66 -13.24 -2.75
N GLN A 165 -1.97 -13.14 -2.50
CA GLN A 165 -2.84 -14.31 -2.35
C GLN A 165 -3.00 -15.08 -3.68
N GLY A 166 -3.09 -14.38 -4.82
CA GLY A 166 -3.14 -15.00 -6.16
C GLY A 166 -1.84 -15.70 -6.57
N ARG A 167 -0.69 -15.25 -6.05
CA ARG A 167 0.60 -15.94 -6.21
C ARG A 167 0.73 -17.22 -5.39
N CYS A 168 -0.21 -17.51 -4.48
CA CYS A 168 -0.20 -18.71 -3.66
C CYS A 168 -0.76 -19.97 -4.37
N HIS A 169 -0.98 -19.93 -5.69
CA HIS A 169 -1.30 -21.13 -6.50
C HIS A 169 -0.33 -21.36 -7.68
N ARG A 170 0.97 -21.19 -7.45
CA ARG A 170 2.00 -21.92 -8.19
C ARG A 170 3.29 -21.90 -7.36
N PRO A 171 3.89 -23.06 -7.01
CA PRO A 171 5.16 -23.04 -6.32
C PRO A 171 6.18 -22.32 -7.20
N LEU A 172 6.72 -21.21 -6.69
CA LEU A 172 7.85 -20.46 -7.27
C LEU A 172 9.13 -21.30 -7.13
N ARG A 173 9.19 -22.43 -7.84
CA ARG A 173 10.42 -23.22 -8.06
C ARG A 173 10.83 -23.29 -9.53
N ALA A 174 10.18 -22.52 -10.41
CA ALA A 174 10.36 -22.64 -11.87
C ALA A 174 10.85 -21.38 -12.59
N LEU A 175 11.40 -20.37 -11.90
CA LEU A 175 11.91 -19.16 -12.55
C LEU A 175 13.34 -18.76 -12.14
N TRP A 176 14.10 -19.66 -11.50
CA TRP A 176 15.53 -19.47 -11.21
C TRP A 176 16.45 -20.47 -11.95
N GLN A 177 15.92 -21.19 -12.94
CA GLN A 177 16.71 -22.03 -13.87
C GLN A 177 16.76 -21.44 -15.30
N SER A 178 15.71 -20.75 -15.74
CA SER A 178 15.67 -20.20 -17.11
C SER A 178 16.66 -19.05 -17.37
N CYS A 179 16.98 -18.22 -16.36
CA CYS A 179 18.00 -17.17 -16.53
C CYS A 179 19.44 -17.69 -16.60
N ARG A 180 19.70 -18.94 -16.16
CA ARG A 180 21.06 -19.54 -16.20
C ARG A 180 21.32 -20.28 -17.52
N GLU A 181 20.27 -20.69 -18.23
CA GLU A 181 20.38 -21.31 -19.55
C GLU A 181 20.53 -20.28 -20.66
N TYR A 182 19.90 -19.11 -20.55
CA TYR A 182 20.03 -18.02 -21.54
C TYR A 182 21.44 -17.38 -21.58
N ALA A 183 22.15 -17.40 -20.46
CA ALA A 183 23.53 -16.90 -20.39
C ALA A 183 24.56 -17.87 -21.00
N LYS A 184 24.22 -19.16 -21.19
CA LYS A 184 25.11 -20.15 -21.80
C LYS A 184 24.96 -20.25 -23.32
N SER A 185 23.82 -19.83 -23.88
CA SER A 185 23.58 -19.88 -25.33
C SER A 185 24.16 -18.69 -26.09
N ASN A 186 24.58 -17.61 -25.41
CA ASN A 186 25.05 -16.38 -26.07
C ASN A 186 26.57 -16.17 -25.99
N GLN A 187 27.33 -17.26 -25.78
CA GLN A 187 28.80 -17.24 -25.77
C GLN A 187 29.42 -17.92 -27.01
N TYR A 188 28.59 -18.28 -28.01
CA TYR A 188 29.04 -18.80 -29.30
C TYR A 188 28.34 -18.08 -30.45
N HIS A 189 28.61 -16.78 -30.60
CA HIS A 189 28.48 -16.07 -31.88
C HIS A 189 29.48 -14.92 -31.93
#